data_AF-E1YH53-F1
#
_entry.id   AF-E1YH53-F1
#
_cell.length_a   1.000
_cell.length_b   1.000
_cell.length_c   1.000
_cell.angle_alpha   90.00
_cell.angle_beta   90.00
_cell.angle_gamma   90.00
#
_symmetry.space_group_name_H-M   'P 1'
#
loop_
_entity.id
_entity.type
_entity.pdbx_description
1 polymer ?
#
loop_
_entity_poly.entity_id
_entity_poly.type
_entity_poly.pdbx_seq_one_letter_code
_entity_poly.pdbx_strand_id
1 'polypeptide(L)'
;MAKNGEDTLDLIKMALNKREEDYLSPLAVLSSKCLRRGYEEGRDLSYRQDFATDADRILHSLAYTRYIVQNPGIFTFIENDHITHRVLHVQLVSKIARTIGRFLD
;
A
#
# COMPACT_ATOMS: atom_id res chain seq x y z
N MET A 1 16.84 1.93 28.34
CA MET A 1 17.42 3.13 27.68
C MET A 1 17.08 3.20 26.17
N ALA A 2 15.88 2.75 25.73
CA ALA A 2 15.51 2.71 24.31
C ALA A 2 14.23 3.51 23.94
N LYS A 3 13.68 4.34 24.86
CA LYS A 3 12.39 5.01 24.65
C LYS A 3 12.42 6.21 23.70
N ASN A 4 13.55 6.90 23.56
CA ASN A 4 13.62 8.15 22.77
C ASN A 4 13.40 7.93 21.27
N GLY A 5 13.72 6.74 20.74
CA GLY A 5 13.56 6.43 19.31
C GLY A 5 12.12 6.08 18.94
N GLU A 6 11.44 5.27 19.75
CA GLU A 6 10.03 4.89 19.56
C GLU A 6 9.12 6.12 19.64
N ASP A 7 9.32 6.98 20.64
CA ASP A 7 8.55 8.23 20.80
C ASP A 7 8.65 9.13 19.55
N THR A 8 9.81 9.17 18.90
CA THR A 8 10.01 10.01 17.70
C THR A 8 9.26 9.46 16.48
N LEU A 9 9.22 8.13 16.34
CA LEU A 9 8.54 7.44 15.24
C LEU A 9 7.02 7.58 15.34
N ASP A 10 6.48 7.53 16.55
CA ASP A 10 5.06 7.75 16.81
C ASP A 10 4.63 9.20 16.49
N LEU A 11 5.47 10.17 16.83
CA LEU A 11 5.23 11.58 16.48
C LEU A 11 5.14 11.78 14.95
N ILE A 12 5.98 11.08 14.17
CA ILE A 12 5.92 11.13 12.71
C ILE A 12 4.59 10.56 12.21
N LYS A 13 4.15 9.41 12.73
CA LYS A 13 2.87 8.80 12.37
C LYS A 13 1.70 9.74 12.67
N MET A 14 1.69 10.37 13.85
CA MET A 14 0.67 11.35 14.22
C MET A 14 0.66 12.56 13.28
N ALA A 15 1.83 13.09 12.91
CA ALA A 15 1.94 14.20 11.97
C ALA A 15 1.43 13.83 10.56
N LEU A 16 1.68 12.61 10.10
CA LEU A 16 1.16 12.10 8.82
C LEU A 16 -0.37 11.96 8.84
N ASN A 17 -0.94 11.40 9.92
CA ASN A 17 -2.38 11.28 10.07
C ASN A 17 -3.07 12.65 10.13
N LYS A 18 -2.47 13.62 10.81
CA LYS A 18 -3.01 14.99 10.84
C LYS A 18 -2.99 15.64 9.46
N ARG A 19 -1.89 15.49 8.71
CA ARG A 19 -1.81 15.99 7.33
C ARG A 19 -2.86 15.34 6.43
N GLU A 20 -3.12 14.05 6.62
CA GLU A 20 -4.17 13.32 5.90
C GLU A 20 -5.56 13.90 6.21
N GLU A 21 -5.85 14.18 7.49
CA GLU A 21 -7.10 14.83 7.91
C GLU A 21 -7.30 16.23 7.32
N ASP A 22 -6.22 17.00 7.18
CA ASP A 22 -6.27 18.36 6.63
C ASP A 22 -6.40 18.38 5.10
N TYR A 23 -5.86 17.36 4.41
CA TYR A 23 -5.75 17.34 2.95
C TYR A 23 -6.88 16.56 2.26
N LEU A 24 -7.41 15.52 2.90
CA LEU A 24 -8.45 14.69 2.30
C LEU A 24 -9.86 15.26 2.51
N SER A 25 -10.73 15.03 1.54
CA SER A 25 -12.15 15.33 1.62
C SER A 25 -12.82 14.72 2.87
N PRO A 26 -13.85 15.36 3.46
CA PRO A 26 -14.61 14.81 4.60
C PRO A 26 -15.24 13.43 4.35
N LEU A 27 -15.44 13.06 3.08
CA LEU A 27 -15.98 11.76 2.67
C LEU A 27 -14.90 10.69 2.50
N ALA A 28 -13.62 11.06 2.52
CA ALA A 28 -12.51 10.13 2.37
C ALA A 28 -12.33 9.27 3.64
N VAL A 29 -11.79 8.07 3.44
CA VAL A 29 -11.48 7.15 4.54
C VAL A 29 -10.07 7.46 5.04
N LEU A 30 -9.99 7.97 6.27
CA LEU A 30 -8.73 8.24 6.95
C LEU A 30 -8.05 6.96 7.40
N SER A 31 -6.72 6.94 7.37
CA SER A 31 -5.87 5.88 7.93
C SER A 31 -6.14 5.65 9.41
N SER A 32 -6.49 6.70 10.16
CA SER A 32 -6.87 6.62 11.58
C SER A 32 -8.18 5.86 11.82
N LYS A 33 -9.07 5.78 10.82
CA LYS A 33 -10.35 5.06 10.88
C LYS A 33 -10.28 3.63 10.35
N CYS A 34 -9.07 3.11 10.12
CA CYS A 34 -8.88 1.74 9.62
C CYS A 34 -9.48 0.70 10.58
N LEU A 35 -10.34 -0.19 10.05
CA LEU A 35 -10.90 -1.31 10.80
C LEU A 35 -10.17 -2.60 10.44
N ARG A 36 -9.64 -3.29 11.45
CA ARG A 36 -8.93 -4.57 11.29
C ARG A 36 -9.80 -5.73 11.76
N ARG A 37 -9.69 -6.87 11.07
CA ARG A 37 -10.41 -8.11 11.44
C ARG A 37 -9.79 -8.82 12.64
N GLY A 38 -8.49 -8.64 12.90
CA GLY A 38 -7.76 -9.28 13.98
C GLY A 38 -6.58 -8.44 14.43
N TYR A 39 -5.99 -8.83 15.56
CA TYR A 39 -4.77 -8.22 16.08
C TYR A 39 -3.58 -8.53 15.15
N GLU A 40 -2.73 -7.53 14.91
CA GLU A 40 -1.53 -7.64 14.09
C GLU A 40 -0.31 -7.25 14.94
N GLU A 41 0.64 -8.17 15.10
CA GLU A 41 1.89 -7.89 15.82
C GLU A 41 2.70 -6.78 15.13
N GLY A 42 3.30 -5.89 15.93
CA GLY A 42 4.16 -4.81 15.43
C GLY A 42 3.41 -3.60 14.85
N ARG A 43 2.08 -3.54 14.95
CA ARG A 43 1.29 -2.38 14.50
C ARG A 43 1.66 -1.10 15.24
N ASP A 44 1.73 -1.18 16.57
CA ASP A 44 1.97 -0.02 17.44
C ASP A 44 3.45 0.40 17.42
N LEU A 45 4.34 -0.44 16.87
CA LEU A 45 5.76 -0.16 16.70
C LEU A 45 6.08 0.42 15.31
N SER A 46 5.07 0.61 14.45
CA SER A 46 5.28 1.08 13.08
C SER A 46 4.94 2.55 12.91
N TYR A 47 5.92 3.33 12.45
CA TYR A 47 5.74 4.73 12.04
C TYR A 47 4.88 4.92 10.79
N ARG A 48 4.60 3.84 10.05
CA ARG A 48 3.80 3.88 8.83
C ARG A 48 2.31 3.99 9.17
N GLN A 49 1.58 4.67 8.30
CA GLN A 49 0.11 4.69 8.35
C GLN A 49 -0.46 3.29 8.04
N ASP A 50 -1.66 3.01 8.53
CA ASP A 50 -2.25 1.67 8.47
C ASP A 50 -2.46 1.21 7.01
N PHE A 51 -2.97 2.08 6.13
CA PHE A 51 -3.12 1.76 4.70
C PHE A 51 -1.79 1.65 3.94
N ALA A 52 -0.79 2.45 4.32
CA ALA A 52 0.55 2.35 3.74
C ALA A 52 1.20 1.01 4.07
N THR A 53 1.01 0.52 5.29
CA THR A 53 1.49 -0.80 5.72
C THR A 53 0.84 -1.93 4.92
N ASP A 54 -0.46 -1.82 4.61
CA ASP A 54 -1.13 -2.81 3.77
C ASP A 54 -0.65 -2.81 2.33
N ALA A 55 -0.37 -1.63 1.78
CA ALA A 55 0.20 -1.52 0.44
C ALA A 55 1.56 -2.23 0.35
N ASP A 56 2.43 -2.01 1.35
CA ASP A 56 3.73 -2.71 1.44
C ASP A 56 3.55 -4.23 1.54
N ARG A 57 2.61 -4.71 2.35
CA ARG A 57 2.31 -6.15 2.48
C ARG A 57 1.80 -6.76 1.18
N ILE A 58 0.92 -6.06 0.45
CA ILE A 58 0.43 -6.50 -0.85
C ILE A 58 1.59 -6.59 -1.83
N LEU A 59 2.44 -5.56 -1.88
CA LEU A 59 3.60 -5.48 -2.77
C LEU A 59 4.60 -6.63 -2.52
N HIS A 60 4.83 -6.97 -1.25
CA HIS A 60 5.74 -8.05 -0.85
C HIS A 60 5.07 -9.44 -0.80
N SER A 61 3.79 -9.55 -1.16
CA SER A 61 3.10 -10.84 -1.13
C SER A 61 3.51 -11.76 -2.28
N LEU A 62 3.55 -13.06 -2.03
CA LEU A 62 3.80 -14.08 -3.06
C LEU A 62 2.76 -14.03 -4.19
N ALA A 63 1.52 -13.63 -3.89
CA ALA A 63 0.47 -13.45 -4.88
C ALA A 63 0.80 -12.33 -5.87
N TYR A 64 1.35 -11.22 -5.39
CA TYR A 64 1.76 -10.11 -6.25
C TYR A 64 2.99 -10.46 -7.10
N THR A 65 3.99 -11.14 -6.53
CA THR A 65 5.18 -11.60 -7.28
C THR A 65 4.83 -12.55 -8.42
N ARG A 66 3.78 -13.37 -8.28
CA ARG A 66 3.26 -14.22 -9.36
C ARG A 66 2.68 -13.46 -10.56
N TYR A 67 2.32 -12.18 -10.41
CA TYR A 67 1.92 -11.34 -11.55
C TYR A 67 3.11 -10.78 -12.33
N ILE A 68 4.28 -10.69 -11.68
CA ILE A 68 5.54 -10.25 -12.30
C ILE A 68 6.20 -11.44 -12.99
N VAL A 69 6.20 -12.59 -12.33
CA VAL A 69 6.86 -13.81 -12.81
C VAL A 69 5.84 -14.68 -13.54
N GLN A 70 5.86 -14.65 -14.87
CA GLN A 70 5.47 -15.85 -15.62
C GLN A 70 6.53 -16.93 -15.36
N ASN A 71 6.08 -18.10 -14.90
CA ASN A 71 6.85 -19.29 -14.51
C ASN A 71 8.36 -19.28 -14.87
N PRO A 72 9.26 -19.24 -13.88
CA PRO A 72 10.70 -19.39 -14.12
C PRO A 72 10.96 -20.88 -14.42
N GLY A 73 10.76 -21.30 -15.67
CA GLY A 73 11.00 -22.69 -16.09
C GLY A 73 10.20 -23.18 -17.29
N ILE A 74 9.16 -22.45 -17.75
CA ILE A 74 8.39 -22.82 -18.95
C ILE A 74 8.39 -21.61 -19.87
N PHE A 75 9.40 -21.53 -20.72
CA PHE A 75 9.43 -20.61 -21.85
C PHE A 75 8.39 -21.08 -22.87
N THR A 76 7.18 -20.53 -22.83
CA THR A 76 6.35 -20.45 -24.04
C THR A 76 6.58 -19.07 -24.64
N PHE A 77 7.45 -19.01 -25.64
CA PHE A 77 7.51 -17.91 -26.60
C PHE A 77 6.17 -17.85 -27.34
N ILE A 78 5.20 -17.14 -26.77
CA ILE A 78 3.97 -16.78 -27.47
C ILE A 78 4.24 -15.42 -28.09
N GLU A 79 4.13 -15.34 -29.41
CA GLU A 79 4.17 -14.11 -30.21
C GLU A 79 2.98 -13.19 -29.85
N ASN A 80 2.92 -12.70 -28.61
CA ASN A 80 2.01 -11.66 -28.09
C ASN A 80 2.12 -11.47 -26.56
N ASP A 81 3.26 -11.79 -25.93
CA ASP A 81 3.39 -11.66 -24.46
C ASP A 81 3.23 -10.21 -23.95
N HIS A 82 3.34 -9.22 -24.85
CA HIS A 82 3.04 -7.81 -24.58
C HIS A 82 1.60 -7.57 -24.06
N ILE A 83 0.66 -8.50 -24.31
CA ILE A 83 -0.78 -8.25 -24.18
C ILE A 83 -1.35 -8.69 -22.81
N THR A 84 -0.65 -9.50 -22.01
CA THR A 84 -1.23 -10.06 -20.76
C THR A 84 -0.31 -10.12 -19.55
N HIS A 85 0.62 -9.18 -19.40
CA HIS A 85 1.25 -8.97 -18.09
C HIS A 85 0.22 -8.36 -17.13
N ARG A 86 -0.43 -9.21 -16.32
CA ARG A 86 -1.38 -8.77 -15.27
C ARG A 86 -0.76 -7.71 -14.34
N VAL A 87 0.56 -7.73 -14.16
CA VAL A 87 1.28 -6.66 -13.44
C VAL A 87 1.12 -5.29 -14.11
N LEU A 88 1.21 -5.18 -15.45
CA LEU A 88 1.03 -3.90 -16.15
C LEU A 88 -0.39 -3.37 -15.96
N HIS A 89 -1.39 -4.26 -16.02
CA HIS A 89 -2.78 -3.89 -15.75
C HIS A 89 -2.95 -3.38 -14.31
N VAL A 90 -2.43 -4.10 -13.32
CA VAL A 90 -2.49 -3.67 -11.90
C VAL A 90 -1.80 -2.33 -11.68
N GLN A 91 -0.65 -2.10 -12.32
CA GLN A 91 0.07 -0.82 -12.26
C GLN A 91 -0.74 0.33 -12.88
N LEU A 92 -1.33 0.10 -14.06
CA LEU A 92 -2.16 1.10 -14.75
C LEU A 92 -3.41 1.46 -13.94
N VAL A 93 -4.14 0.44 -13.46
CA VAL A 93 -5.33 0.64 -12.61
C VAL A 93 -4.95 1.41 -11.35
N SER A 94 -3.84 1.04 -10.69
CA SER A 94 -3.35 1.74 -9.50
C SER A 94 -3.03 3.22 -9.78
N LYS A 95 -2.46 3.53 -10.95
CA LYS A 95 -2.17 4.91 -11.37
C LYS A 95 -3.44 5.72 -11.67
N ILE A 96 -4.40 5.13 -12.39
CA ILE A 96 -5.67 5.78 -12.71
C ILE A 96 -6.47 6.04 -11.43
N ALA A 97 -6.59 5.04 -10.55
CA ALA A 97 -7.29 5.15 -9.27
C ALA A 97 -6.72 6.28 -8.40
N ARG A 98 -5.39 6.40 -8.28
CA ARG A 98 -4.76 7.54 -7.56
C ARG A 98 -5.04 8.89 -8.20
N THR A 99 -5.19 8.93 -9.53
CA THR A 99 -5.50 10.17 -10.24
C THR A 99 -6.92 10.59 -9.94
N ILE A 100 -7.87 9.66 -10.00
CA ILE A 100 -9.27 9.90 -9.64
C ILE A 100 -9.39 10.33 -8.18
N GLY A 101 -8.71 9.63 -7.26
CA GLY A 101 -8.69 9.98 -5.83
C GLY A 101 -8.29 11.43 -5.60
N ARG A 102 -7.17 11.88 -6.19
CA ARG A 102 -6.70 13.28 -6.08
C ARG A 102 -7.65 14.34 -6.64
N PHE A 103 -8.55 13.97 -7.54
CA PHE A 103 -9.58 14.89 -8.04
C PHE A 103 -10.84 14.92 -7.16
N LEU A 104 -10.98 13.94 -6.25
CA LEU A 104 -12.11 13.81 -5.33
C LEU A 104 -11.75 14.21 -3.89
N ASP A 105 -10.47 14.14 -3.54
CA ASP A 105 -9.88 14.63 -2.30
C ASP A 105 -10.02 16.16 -2.20
#